data_AF-A0A1M4MJ93-F1
#
_entry.id   AF-A0A1M4MJ93-F1
#
_cell.length_a   1.000
_cell.length_b   1.000
_cell.length_c   1.000
_cell.angle_alpha   90.00
_cell.angle_beta   90.00
_cell.angle_gamma   90.00
#
_symmetry.space_group_name_H-M   'P 1'
#
loop_
_entity.id
_entity.type
_entity.pdbx_description
1 polymer ?
#
loop_
_entity_poly.entity_id
_entity_poly.type
_entity_poly.pdbx_seq_one_letter_code
_entity_poly.pdbx_strand_id
1 'polypeptide(L)'
;MRVPGGVLALLAAACILCTACGCLDTSSPPQSSGGITPIDLPEPEGYTLTEALAELDILSVEGGLNITGTSMHQVLGNRVTLDGRAAAWAIGLKDGEEVRWLTSGITGWRETSLPAPLPDDEVNMTGILSPEDLLAAQGDVIRPAMVRLDASTVDIVLAEGVYTINIRSDAGMESLAFRADTGEVIV
;
A
#
# COMPACT_ATOMS: atom_id res chain seq x y z
N MET A 1 32.83 1.28 44.06
CA MET A 1 33.75 0.14 44.12
C MET A 1 33.04 -1.05 44.77
N ARG A 2 33.05 -2.19 44.07
CA ARG A 2 32.82 -3.62 44.43
C ARG A 2 31.92 -4.07 45.63
N VAL A 3 31.07 -5.04 45.29
CA VAL A 3 30.25 -6.01 46.06
C VAL A 3 31.08 -6.84 47.08
N PRO A 4 30.47 -7.49 48.10
CA PRO A 4 29.95 -8.89 47.99
C PRO A 4 28.63 -9.07 48.80
N GLY A 5 27.75 -10.08 48.67
CA GLY A 5 27.85 -11.51 48.33
C GLY A 5 27.00 -12.27 49.38
N GLY A 6 26.24 -13.31 49.02
CA GLY A 6 25.53 -14.12 50.02
C GLY A 6 24.44 -15.05 49.44
N VAL A 7 24.80 -16.32 49.25
CA VAL A 7 23.94 -17.47 48.89
C VAL A 7 23.38 -18.11 50.17
N LEU A 8 22.12 -18.60 50.19
CA LEU A 8 21.55 -19.67 51.04
C LEU A 8 20.09 -19.91 50.57
N ALA A 9 19.73 -20.96 49.82
CA ALA A 9 19.53 -22.37 50.18
C ALA A 9 18.12 -22.73 50.71
N LEU A 10 17.54 -23.76 50.07
CA LEU A 10 16.63 -24.81 50.57
C LEU A 10 15.16 -24.48 50.93
N LEU A 11 14.23 -25.17 50.22
CA LEU A 11 13.31 -26.11 50.87
C LEU A 11 12.71 -27.09 49.83
N ALA A 12 12.83 -28.37 50.16
CA ALA A 12 12.32 -29.54 49.46
C ALA A 12 11.06 -30.06 50.16
N ALA A 13 10.16 -30.74 49.43
CA ALA A 13 9.57 -32.02 49.85
C ALA A 13 8.57 -32.53 48.79
N ALA A 14 8.70 -33.82 48.47
CA ALA A 14 7.84 -34.61 47.60
C ALA A 14 6.77 -35.37 48.40
N CYS A 15 5.75 -35.90 47.69
CA CYS A 15 5.06 -37.20 47.87
C CYS A 15 3.68 -37.11 47.16
N ILE A 16 3.38 -37.79 46.04
CA ILE A 16 3.26 -39.24 45.75
C ILE A 16 1.87 -39.83 46.11
N LEU A 17 1.16 -40.26 45.05
CA LEU A 17 0.16 -41.35 44.86
C LEU A 17 -1.31 -41.22 45.34
N CYS A 18 -2.22 -41.51 44.39
CA CYS A 18 -3.40 -42.41 44.47
C CYS A 18 -4.19 -42.34 43.14
N THR A 19 -3.88 -43.16 42.13
CA THR A 19 -4.54 -44.43 41.72
C THR A 19 -6.04 -44.38 41.38
N ALA A 20 -6.31 -44.51 40.07
CA ALA A 20 -7.34 -45.30 39.37
C ALA A 20 -8.85 -45.17 39.70
N CYS A 21 -9.65 -44.76 38.70
CA CYS A 21 -10.84 -45.51 38.24
C CYS A 21 -11.33 -44.95 36.88
N GLY A 22 -11.68 -45.82 35.94
CA GLY A 22 -12.17 -45.44 34.62
C GLY A 22 -13.68 -45.19 34.59
N CYS A 23 -14.10 -44.34 33.66
CA CYS A 23 -15.44 -44.37 33.05
C CYS A 23 -15.29 -44.09 31.55
N LEU A 24 -15.76 -45.04 30.75
CA LEU A 24 -16.01 -44.92 29.32
C LEU A 24 -17.20 -43.95 29.08
N ASP A 25 -17.19 -43.32 27.91
CA ASP A 25 -18.31 -42.71 27.21
C ASP A 25 -19.18 -41.65 27.93
N THR A 26 -18.91 -40.40 27.59
CA THR A 26 -19.98 -39.45 27.29
C THR A 26 -19.57 -38.67 26.06
N SER A 27 -20.26 -38.98 24.96
CA SER A 27 -20.28 -38.18 23.74
C SER A 27 -20.64 -36.74 24.12
N SER A 28 -19.66 -35.84 24.06
CA SER A 28 -19.94 -34.42 24.14
C SER A 28 -20.63 -34.05 22.83
N PRO A 29 -21.83 -33.44 22.84
CA PRO A 29 -22.40 -32.91 21.61
C PRO A 29 -21.39 -31.90 21.04
N PRO A 30 -21.18 -31.86 19.72
CA PRO A 30 -20.29 -30.87 19.14
C PRO A 30 -20.81 -29.50 19.58
N GLN A 31 -20.03 -28.80 20.39
CA GLN A 31 -20.21 -27.38 20.57
C GLN A 31 -20.22 -26.81 19.16
N SER A 32 -21.36 -26.24 18.78
CA SER A 32 -21.47 -25.35 17.64
C SER A 32 -20.48 -24.22 17.92
N SER A 33 -19.23 -24.46 17.54
CA SER A 33 -18.21 -23.44 17.39
C SER A 33 -18.81 -22.52 16.36
N GLY A 34 -19.31 -21.38 16.84
CA GLY A 34 -19.83 -20.32 16.00
C GLY A 34 -18.78 -20.08 14.93
N GLY A 35 -19.08 -20.56 13.72
CA GLY A 35 -18.28 -20.30 12.56
C GLY A 35 -18.29 -18.80 12.38
N ILE A 36 -17.22 -18.14 12.80
CA ILE A 36 -16.77 -16.94 12.12
C ILE A 36 -16.42 -17.43 10.73
N THR A 37 -17.41 -17.45 9.84
CA THR A 37 -17.18 -17.53 8.42
C THR A 37 -16.21 -16.39 8.12
N PRO A 38 -14.99 -16.68 7.64
CA PRO A 38 -14.15 -15.63 7.09
C PRO A 38 -15.00 -15.01 6.00
N ILE A 39 -15.36 -13.74 6.17
CA ILE A 39 -15.87 -12.99 5.04
C ILE A 39 -14.65 -12.78 4.17
N ASP A 40 -14.39 -13.73 3.27
CA ASP A 40 -13.63 -13.50 2.03
C ASP A 40 -14.46 -12.50 1.21
N LEU A 41 -14.58 -11.28 1.74
CA LEU A 41 -14.87 -10.13 0.91
C LEU A 41 -13.67 -10.07 -0.01
N PRO A 42 -13.86 -10.14 -1.34
CA PRO A 42 -12.76 -9.90 -2.26
C PRO A 42 -12.09 -8.60 -1.83
N GLU A 43 -10.76 -8.60 -1.73
CA GLU A 43 -10.04 -7.35 -1.53
C GLU A 43 -10.60 -6.35 -2.55
N PRO A 44 -11.01 -5.15 -2.11
CA PRO A 44 -11.64 -4.21 -3.01
C PRO A 44 -10.74 -4.02 -4.21
N GLU A 45 -11.30 -4.22 -5.40
CA GLU A 45 -10.61 -3.94 -6.65
C GLU A 45 -10.09 -2.50 -6.53
N GLY A 46 -8.76 -2.32 -6.54
CA GLY A 46 -8.13 -1.03 -6.27
C GLY A 46 -8.70 0.09 -7.14
N TYR A 47 -8.45 1.35 -6.78
CA TYR A 47 -9.00 2.49 -7.52
C TYR A 47 -8.06 2.96 -8.62
N THR A 48 -8.60 3.50 -9.72
CA THR A 48 -7.78 4.31 -10.63
C THR A 48 -7.43 5.65 -9.98
N LEU A 49 -6.43 6.37 -10.50
CA LEU A 49 -6.08 7.68 -9.95
C LEU A 49 -7.25 8.66 -10.12
N THR A 50 -7.97 8.60 -11.25
CA THR A 50 -9.17 9.43 -11.49
C THR A 50 -10.23 9.20 -10.43
N GLU A 51 -10.53 7.93 -10.11
CA GLU A 51 -11.49 7.57 -9.04
C GLU A 51 -11.01 8.10 -7.68
N ALA A 52 -9.72 7.92 -7.36
CA ALA A 52 -9.15 8.37 -6.09
C ALA A 52 -9.17 9.90 -5.95
N LEU A 53 -8.88 10.64 -7.03
CA LEU A 53 -8.95 12.11 -7.04
C LEU A 53 -10.38 12.63 -6.91
N ALA A 54 -11.37 11.93 -7.48
CA ALA A 54 -12.78 12.28 -7.30
C ALA A 54 -13.23 12.14 -5.84
N GLU A 55 -12.77 11.11 -5.12
CA GLU A 55 -13.00 10.99 -3.67
C GLU A 55 -12.35 12.15 -2.90
N LEU A 56 -11.12 12.52 -3.26
CA LEU A 56 -10.40 13.61 -2.60
C LEU A 56 -11.09 14.97 -2.79
N ASP A 57 -11.68 15.22 -3.95
CA ASP A 57 -12.46 16.44 -4.23
C ASP A 57 -13.68 16.54 -3.31
N ILE A 58 -14.41 15.44 -3.11
CA ILE A 58 -15.53 15.37 -2.17
C ILE A 58 -15.05 15.68 -0.75
N LEU A 59 -13.97 15.05 -0.29
CA LEU A 59 -13.42 15.26 1.05
C LEU A 59 -12.93 16.70 1.28
N SER A 60 -12.41 17.36 0.24
CA SER A 60 -12.02 18.77 0.30
C SER A 60 -13.23 19.67 0.54
N VAL A 61 -14.34 19.42 -0.17
CA VAL A 61 -15.58 20.20 -0.03
C VAL A 61 -16.26 19.95 1.33
N GLU A 62 -16.23 18.71 1.83
CA GLU A 62 -16.81 18.33 3.12
C GLU A 62 -15.96 18.73 4.33
N GLY A 63 -14.73 19.22 4.10
CA GLY A 63 -13.80 19.62 5.16
C GLY A 63 -13.13 18.44 5.87
N GLY A 64 -13.16 17.24 5.27
CA GLY A 64 -12.48 16.05 5.78
C GLY A 64 -10.95 16.14 5.67
N LEU A 65 -10.45 16.88 4.69
CA LEU A 65 -9.03 17.21 4.51
C LEU A 65 -8.88 18.65 3.99
N ASN A 66 -8.01 19.45 4.63
CA ASN A 66 -7.73 20.80 4.14
C ASN A 66 -6.59 20.79 3.12
N ILE A 67 -6.95 20.77 1.84
CA ILE A 67 -6.01 20.84 0.70
C ILE A 67 -6.15 22.15 -0.08
N THR A 68 -6.87 23.13 0.45
CA THR A 68 -7.04 24.42 -0.24
C THR A 68 -5.70 25.15 -0.33
N GLY A 69 -5.35 25.63 -1.52
CA GLY A 69 -4.09 26.37 -1.74
C GLY A 69 -2.86 25.49 -1.96
N THR A 70 -3.00 24.16 -1.95
CA THR A 70 -1.90 23.26 -2.30
C THR A 70 -1.74 23.10 -3.79
N SER A 71 -0.51 22.80 -4.21
CA SER A 71 -0.17 22.34 -5.57
C SER A 71 0.32 20.90 -5.51
N MET A 72 0.06 20.13 -6.57
CA MET A 72 0.49 18.73 -6.67
C MET A 72 1.86 18.66 -7.33
N HIS A 73 2.83 17.98 -6.72
CA HIS A 73 4.21 17.90 -7.24
C HIS A 73 4.65 16.48 -7.57
N GLN A 74 3.96 15.49 -7.02
CA GLN A 74 4.27 14.09 -7.28
C GLN A 74 3.04 13.20 -7.07
N VAL A 75 2.90 12.19 -7.91
CA VAL A 75 1.95 11.10 -7.71
C VAL A 75 2.69 9.77 -7.70
N LEU A 76 2.33 8.91 -6.75
CA LEU A 76 2.84 7.56 -6.61
C LEU A 76 1.67 6.58 -6.70
N GLY A 77 1.78 5.60 -7.59
CA GLY A 77 0.85 4.47 -7.66
C GLY A 77 1.56 3.20 -7.19
N ASN A 78 1.00 2.50 -6.21
CA ASN A 78 1.57 1.25 -5.73
C ASN A 78 0.79 0.04 -6.26
N ARG A 79 1.52 -0.96 -6.78
CA ARG A 79 0.96 -2.22 -7.29
C ARG A 79 -0.19 -1.97 -8.28
N VAL A 80 0.07 -1.09 -9.23
CA VAL A 80 -0.86 -0.71 -10.29
C VAL A 80 -0.96 -1.84 -11.31
N THR A 81 -2.17 -2.26 -11.63
CA THR A 81 -2.47 -3.20 -12.70
C THR A 81 -2.47 -2.49 -14.06
N LEU A 82 -2.47 -3.23 -15.17
CA LEU A 82 -2.45 -2.62 -16.52
C LEU A 82 -3.75 -1.89 -16.91
N ASP A 83 -4.84 -2.11 -16.18
CA ASP A 83 -6.08 -1.32 -16.25
C ASP A 83 -6.03 -0.05 -15.37
N GLY A 84 -4.90 0.23 -14.72
CA GLY A 84 -4.66 1.45 -13.95
C GLY A 84 -5.19 1.43 -12.52
N ARG A 85 -5.70 0.30 -12.02
CA ARG A 85 -6.15 0.15 -10.64
C ARG A 85 -4.96 -0.09 -9.72
N ALA A 86 -4.82 0.73 -8.68
CA ALA A 86 -3.72 0.63 -7.72
C ALA A 86 -4.20 0.12 -6.36
N ALA A 87 -3.33 -0.60 -5.65
CA ALA A 87 -3.58 -0.95 -4.25
C ALA A 87 -3.63 0.29 -3.36
N ALA A 88 -2.86 1.33 -3.71
CA ALA A 88 -2.88 2.64 -3.07
C ALA A 88 -2.33 3.70 -4.02
N TRP A 89 -2.85 4.93 -3.89
CA TRP A 89 -2.26 6.13 -4.47
C TRP A 89 -1.69 6.99 -3.37
N ALA A 90 -0.57 7.68 -3.64
CA ALA A 90 -0.09 8.75 -2.80
C ALA A 90 0.19 10.01 -3.62
N ILE A 91 -0.08 11.16 -3.04
CA ILE A 91 0.06 12.48 -3.67
C ILE A 91 0.92 13.36 -2.78
N GLY A 92 1.99 13.88 -3.37
CA GLY A 92 2.84 14.90 -2.78
C GLY A 92 2.31 16.29 -3.06
N LEU A 93 2.00 17.04 -2.01
CA LEU A 93 1.46 18.39 -2.05
C LEU A 93 2.45 19.40 -1.45
N LYS A 94 2.54 20.58 -2.07
CA LYS A 94 3.22 21.75 -1.47
C LYS A 94 2.22 22.85 -1.14
N ASP A 95 2.39 23.44 0.04
CA ASP A 95 1.76 24.68 0.50
C ASP A 95 2.86 25.68 0.89
N GLY A 96 3.28 26.51 -0.06
CA GLY A 96 4.53 27.28 0.08
C GLY A 96 5.74 26.36 0.26
N GLU A 97 6.41 26.43 1.42
CA GLU A 97 7.56 25.57 1.76
C GLU A 97 7.15 24.26 2.48
N GLU A 98 5.89 24.14 2.90
CA GLU A 98 5.42 22.95 3.60
C GLU A 98 5.11 21.80 2.64
N VAL A 99 5.67 20.64 2.93
CA VAL A 99 5.44 19.39 2.18
C VAL A 99 4.47 18.52 2.95
N ARG A 100 3.42 18.07 2.27
CA ARG A 100 2.42 17.13 2.80
C ARG A 100 2.24 15.96 1.86
N TRP A 101 2.03 14.77 2.41
CA TRP A 101 1.72 13.57 1.64
C TRP A 101 0.33 13.09 2.01
N LEU A 102 -0.50 12.83 1.00
CA LEU A 102 -1.78 12.16 1.17
C LEU A 102 -1.67 10.76 0.59
N THR A 103 -2.28 9.78 1.24
CA THR A 103 -2.31 8.40 0.76
C THR A 103 -3.72 7.87 0.81
N SER A 104 -4.19 7.31 -0.30
CA SER A 104 -5.45 6.57 -0.35
C SER A 104 -5.23 5.11 0.04
N GLY A 105 -6.21 4.53 0.72
CA GLY A 105 -6.23 3.12 1.07
C GLY A 105 -7.64 2.68 1.44
N ILE A 106 -7.77 1.50 2.04
CA ILE A 106 -9.07 0.89 2.38
C ILE A 106 -9.97 1.81 3.24
N THR A 107 -9.37 2.70 4.04
CA THR A 107 -10.09 3.63 4.92
C THR A 107 -10.28 5.02 4.31
N GLY A 108 -10.07 5.18 3.01
CA GLY A 108 -10.05 6.48 2.33
C GLY A 108 -8.72 7.21 2.46
N TRP A 109 -8.73 8.49 2.08
CA TRP A 109 -7.56 9.37 2.13
C TRP A 109 -7.13 9.73 3.56
N ARG A 110 -5.81 9.75 3.79
CA ARG A 110 -5.21 10.24 5.03
C ARG A 110 -3.89 10.94 4.77
N GLU A 111 -3.51 11.85 5.65
CA GLU A 111 -2.18 12.43 5.65
C GLU A 111 -1.15 11.41 6.17
N THR A 112 0.00 11.35 5.52
CA THR A 112 1.13 10.50 5.88
C THR A 112 2.43 11.31 5.84
N SER A 113 3.47 10.80 6.51
CA SER A 113 4.81 11.40 6.44
C SER A 113 5.71 10.49 5.62
N LEU A 114 6.16 10.97 4.47
CA LEU A 114 7.18 10.31 3.66
C LEU A 114 8.46 11.14 3.69
N PRO A 115 9.63 10.53 4.02
CA PRO A 115 10.90 11.23 4.15
C PRO A 115 11.54 11.44 2.77
N ALA A 116 10.87 12.23 1.91
CA ALA A 116 11.38 12.58 0.60
C ALA A 116 11.02 14.02 0.26
N PRO A 117 11.98 14.85 -0.20
CA PRO A 117 11.65 16.14 -0.77
C PRO A 117 10.80 15.94 -2.01
N LEU A 118 9.84 16.85 -2.22
CA LEU A 118 9.05 16.87 -3.45
C LEU A 118 9.80 17.62 -4.55
N PRO A 119 9.69 17.17 -5.81
CA PRO A 119 10.12 17.93 -6.99
C PRO A 119 9.58 19.35 -6.98
N ASP A 120 10.25 20.28 -7.66
CA ASP A 120 9.83 21.69 -7.70
C ASP A 120 8.72 21.96 -8.72
N ASP A 121 8.65 21.15 -9.77
CA ASP A 121 7.67 21.30 -10.83
C ASP A 121 6.31 20.74 -10.42
N GLU A 122 5.28 21.58 -10.58
CA GLU A 122 3.89 21.18 -10.38
C GLU A 122 3.42 20.20 -11.47
N VAL A 123 2.77 19.13 -11.04
CA VAL A 123 2.07 18.17 -11.88
C VAL A 123 0.69 18.73 -12.22
N ASN A 124 0.54 19.22 -13.46
CA ASN A 124 -0.76 19.63 -14.00
C ASN A 124 -1.53 18.42 -14.55
N MET A 125 -2.39 17.82 -13.72
CA MET A 125 -3.21 16.65 -14.08
C MET A 125 -4.12 16.86 -15.31
N THR A 126 -4.45 18.11 -15.67
CA THR A 126 -5.30 18.40 -16.85
C THR A 126 -4.53 18.42 -18.17
N GLY A 127 -3.19 18.53 -18.11
CA GLY A 127 -2.31 18.62 -19.27
C GLY A 127 -1.58 17.34 -19.62
N ILE A 128 -1.92 16.23 -18.95
CA ILE A 128 -1.25 14.94 -19.08
C ILE A 128 -2.26 13.82 -19.28
N LEU A 129 -1.80 12.68 -19.80
CA LEU A 129 -2.56 11.44 -19.78
C LEU A 129 -2.77 10.98 -18.34
N SER A 130 -3.94 10.41 -18.05
CA SER A 130 -4.14 9.68 -16.79
C SER A 130 -3.25 8.42 -16.75
N PRO A 131 -2.89 7.90 -15.55
CA PRO A 131 -2.14 6.65 -15.46
C PRO A 131 -2.84 5.48 -16.17
N GLU A 132 -4.16 5.36 -16.05
CA GLU A 132 -4.95 4.33 -16.73
C GLU A 132 -4.89 4.45 -18.25
N ASP A 133 -4.95 5.66 -18.81
CA ASP A 133 -4.84 5.88 -20.26
C ASP A 133 -3.42 5.58 -20.76
N LEU A 134 -2.39 5.99 -20.02
CA LEU A 134 -1.00 5.69 -20.34
C LEU A 134 -0.77 4.18 -20.39
N LEU A 135 -1.18 3.46 -19.34
CA LEU A 135 -0.99 2.02 -19.23
C LEU A 135 -1.73 1.25 -20.32
N ALA A 136 -2.96 1.69 -20.65
CA ALA A 136 -3.73 1.11 -21.74
C ALA A 136 -3.04 1.33 -23.09
N ALA A 137 -2.53 2.54 -23.35
CA ALA A 137 -1.84 2.87 -24.61
C ALA A 137 -0.47 2.19 -24.75
N GLN A 138 0.27 2.05 -23.65
CA GLN A 138 1.64 1.51 -23.63
C GLN A 138 1.72 0.05 -23.19
N GLY A 139 0.58 -0.64 -23.11
CA GLY A 139 0.52 -2.03 -22.66
C GLY A 139 1.44 -2.98 -23.43
N ASP A 140 1.61 -2.78 -24.74
CA ASP A 140 2.50 -3.60 -25.58
C ASP A 140 3.98 -3.34 -25.31
N VAL A 141 4.34 -2.17 -24.79
CA VAL A 141 5.71 -1.83 -24.36
C VAL A 141 6.00 -2.37 -22.97
N ILE A 142 5.03 -2.27 -22.06
CA ILE A 142 5.18 -2.64 -20.64
C ILE A 142 5.10 -4.16 -20.43
N ARG A 143 4.15 -4.83 -21.09
CA ARG A 143 3.85 -6.26 -20.89
C ARG A 143 5.04 -7.19 -21.13
N PRO A 144 5.90 -7.00 -22.15
CA PRO A 144 7.08 -7.85 -22.32
C PRO A 144 8.02 -7.84 -21.12
N ALA A 145 8.22 -6.68 -20.49
CA ALA A 145 9.05 -6.56 -19.28
C ALA A 145 8.37 -7.21 -18.07
N MET A 146 7.07 -7.03 -17.90
CA MET A 146 6.28 -7.73 -16.87
C MET A 146 6.39 -9.26 -17.01
N VAL A 147 6.26 -9.81 -18.22
CA VAL A 147 6.39 -11.25 -18.48
C VAL A 147 7.79 -11.76 -18.17
N ARG A 148 8.85 -11.03 -18.57
CA ARG A 148 10.23 -11.42 -18.27
C ARG A 148 10.51 -11.46 -16.78
N LEU A 149 9.94 -10.53 -16.03
CA LEU A 149 10.11 -10.42 -14.59
C LEU A 149 9.08 -11.23 -13.79
N ASP A 150 8.12 -11.90 -14.42
CA ASP A 150 7.00 -12.56 -13.72
C ASP A 150 6.24 -11.60 -12.77
N ALA A 151 6.05 -10.36 -13.21
CA ALA A 151 5.34 -9.33 -12.47
C ALA A 151 3.87 -9.23 -12.92
N SER A 152 2.95 -9.13 -11.96
CA SER A 152 1.52 -8.91 -12.22
C SER A 152 1.06 -7.47 -12.07
N THR A 153 1.92 -6.61 -11.49
CA THR A 153 1.66 -5.19 -11.24
C THR A 153 2.93 -4.38 -11.46
N VAL A 154 2.79 -3.06 -11.51
CA VAL A 154 3.87 -2.09 -11.63
C VAL A 154 3.73 -1.02 -10.55
N ASP A 155 4.82 -0.36 -10.16
CA ASP A 155 4.75 0.87 -9.38
C ASP A 155 4.93 2.07 -10.32
N ILE A 156 4.18 3.14 -10.09
CA ILE A 156 4.21 4.36 -10.92
C ILE A 156 4.73 5.51 -10.08
N VAL A 157 5.60 6.32 -10.69
CA VAL A 157 5.98 7.64 -10.21
C VAL A 157 5.68 8.64 -11.31
N LEU A 158 4.91 9.67 -11.01
CA LEU A 158 4.66 10.82 -11.87
C LEU A 158 5.24 12.06 -11.20
N ALA A 159 6.22 12.68 -11.85
CA ALA A 159 6.86 13.91 -11.41
C ALA A 159 7.49 14.59 -12.64
N GLU A 160 7.63 15.91 -12.62
CA GLU A 160 8.40 16.66 -13.64
C GLU A 160 7.96 16.34 -15.09
N GLY A 161 6.66 16.09 -15.29
CA GLY A 161 6.09 15.76 -16.60
C GLY A 161 6.47 14.36 -17.14
N VAL A 162 6.99 13.48 -16.29
CA VAL A 162 7.43 12.12 -16.66
C VAL A 162 6.74 11.07 -15.80
N TYR A 163 6.20 10.05 -16.46
CA TYR A 163 5.83 8.79 -15.82
C TYR A 163 7.03 7.85 -15.81
N THR A 164 7.47 7.45 -14.62
CA THR A 164 8.41 6.34 -14.44
C THR A 164 7.64 5.13 -13.95
N ILE A 165 7.62 4.07 -14.76
CA ILE A 165 6.99 2.79 -14.44
C ILE A 165 8.07 1.81 -14.02
N ASN A 166 7.95 1.32 -12.79
CA ASN A 166 8.85 0.37 -12.18
C ASN A 166 8.20 -1.01 -12.14
N ILE A 167 8.80 -1.96 -12.84
CA ILE A 167 8.38 -3.35 -12.87
C ILE A 167 9.33 -4.10 -11.95
N ARG A 168 8.82 -4.62 -10.84
CA ARG A 168 9.64 -5.28 -9.82
C ARG A 168 9.07 -6.64 -9.45
N SER A 169 9.95 -7.61 -9.30
CA SER A 169 9.66 -8.92 -8.73
C SER A 169 10.91 -9.46 -8.02
N ASP A 170 10.83 -10.70 -7.54
CA ASP A 170 11.99 -11.41 -7.01
C ASP A 170 13.06 -11.69 -8.08
N ALA A 171 12.68 -11.66 -9.37
CA ALA A 171 13.60 -11.89 -10.49
C ALA A 171 14.44 -10.64 -10.84
N GLY A 172 14.01 -9.44 -10.41
CA GLY A 172 14.72 -8.20 -10.68
C GLY A 172 13.83 -6.97 -10.76
N MET A 173 14.38 -5.91 -11.33
CA MET A 173 13.71 -4.63 -11.53
C MET A 173 14.04 -4.06 -12.90
N GLU A 174 13.02 -3.55 -13.58
CA GLU A 174 13.14 -2.81 -14.83
C GLU A 174 12.33 -1.50 -14.71
N SER A 175 12.85 -0.41 -15.26
CA SER A 175 12.19 0.89 -15.23
C SER A 175 12.00 1.40 -16.65
N LEU A 176 10.80 1.87 -16.96
CA LEU A 176 10.43 2.48 -18.23
C LEU A 176 9.98 3.91 -17.95
N ALA A 177 10.38 4.85 -18.81
CA ALA A 177 10.01 6.25 -18.68
C ALA A 177 9.17 6.69 -19.88
N PHE A 178 8.14 7.48 -19.62
CA PHE A 178 7.21 7.99 -20.62
C PHE A 178 6.92 9.46 -20.38
N ARG A 179 6.78 10.22 -21.46
CA ARG A 179 6.31 11.60 -21.37
C ARG A 179 4.86 11.62 -20.89
N ALA A 180 4.55 12.45 -19.91
CA ALA A 180 3.20 12.50 -19.34
C ALA A 180 2.16 13.13 -20.28
N ASP A 181 2.59 14.06 -21.15
CA ASP A 181 1.70 14.75 -22.10
C ASP A 181 1.24 13.89 -23.28
N THR A 182 2.07 12.95 -23.71
CA THR A 182 1.92 12.21 -24.97
C THR A 182 1.92 10.70 -24.79
N GLY A 183 2.47 10.21 -23.66
CA GLY A 183 2.70 8.80 -23.41
C GLY A 183 3.85 8.20 -24.22
N GLU A 184 4.61 9.00 -24.96
CA GLU A 184 5.76 8.52 -25.73
C GLU A 184 6.88 8.02 -24.81
N VAL A 185 7.53 6.92 -25.21
CA VAL A 185 8.67 6.34 -24.49
C VAL A 185 9.85 7.31 -24.52
N ILE A 186 10.50 7.49 -23.38
CA ILE A 186 11.76 8.23 -23.24
C ILE A 186 12.89 7.20 -23.28
N VAL A 187 13.77 7.31 -24.28
CA VAL A 187 14.90 6.39 -24.55
C VAL A 187 16.23 7.00 -24.10
#